data_AF-A0A8S1ZGH3-F1
#
_entry.id   AF-A0A8S1ZGH3-F1
#
_cell.length_a   1.000
_cell.length_b   1.000
_cell.length_c   1.000
_cell.angle_alpha   90.00
_cell.angle_beta   90.00
_cell.angle_gamma   90.00
#
_symmetry.space_group_name_H-M   'P 1'
#
loop_
_entity.id
_entity.type
_entity.pdbx_description
1 polymer ?
#
loop_
_entity_poly.entity_id
_entity_poly.type
_entity_poly.pdbx_seq_one_letter_code
_entity_poly.pdbx_strand_id
1 'polypeptide(L)' 'MATASGGTTPGTVSNKEWWAATDEKFQAWPRTAGPPVVMNPISRQNFIVKTRPE' A
#
# COMPACT_ATOMS: atom_id res chain seq x y z
N MET A 1 -19.76 11.53 -28.27
CA MET A 1 -19.21 12.41 -27.23
C MET A 1 -17.70 12.34 -27.31
N ALA A 2 -17.02 13.44 -27.65
CA ALA A 2 -15.57 13.46 -27.77
C ALA A 2 -14.93 13.55 -26.37
N THR A 3 -14.20 12.51 -25.96
CA THR A 3 -13.38 12.55 -24.74
C THR A 3 -11.97 13.01 -25.10
N ALA A 4 -11.43 13.93 -24.31
CA ALA A 4 -10.26 14.75 -24.59
C ALA A 4 -8.99 13.97 -25.03
N SER A 5 -8.23 14.64 -25.89
CA SER A 5 -7.04 14.22 -26.62
C SER A 5 -5.85 13.78 -25.74
N GLY A 6 -5.32 12.58 -26.03
CA GLY A 6 -3.86 12.31 -25.97
C GLY A 6 -3.28 11.54 -24.78
N GLY A 7 -4.04 11.24 -23.72
CA GLY A 7 -3.50 10.55 -22.54
C GLY A 7 -4.28 9.29 -22.16
N THR A 8 -3.59 8.15 -22.08
CA THR A 8 -4.16 6.92 -21.49
C THR A 8 -4.07 7.01 -19.97
N THR A 9 -5.17 6.80 -19.25
CA THR A 9 -5.13 6.72 -17.79
C THR A 9 -4.32 5.50 -17.37
N PRO A 10 -3.30 5.64 -16.50
CA PRO A 10 -2.50 4.52 -16.03
C PRO A 10 -3.38 3.44 -15.39
N GLY A 11 -3.12 2.18 -15.73
CA GLY A 11 -3.88 1.05 -15.21
C GLY A 11 -3.87 0.95 -13.67
N THR A 12 -2.85 1.50 -13.01
CA THR A 12 -2.73 1.58 -11.55
C THR A 12 -3.75 2.52 -10.91
N VAL A 13 -4.28 3.49 -11.66
CA VAL A 13 -5.32 4.42 -11.18
C VAL A 13 -6.70 3.93 -11.60
N SER A 14 -6.82 3.39 -12.82
CA SER A 14 -8.08 2.86 -13.37
C SER A 14 -8.50 1.53 -12.74
N ASN A 15 -7.55 0.70 -12.29
CA ASN A 15 -7.84 -0.59 -11.67
C ASN A 15 -8.12 -0.44 -10.17
N LYS A 16 -9.35 -0.73 -9.75
CA LYS A 16 -9.76 -0.73 -8.35
C LYS A 16 -9.04 -1.82 -7.52
N GLU A 17 -8.69 -2.94 -8.13
CA GLU A 17 -7.93 -4.01 -7.49
C GLU A 17 -6.52 -3.55 -7.11
N TRP A 18 -5.95 -2.63 -7.90
CA TRP A 18 -4.64 -2.05 -7.60
C TRP A 18 -4.65 -1.27 -6.28
N TRP A 19 -5.74 -0.55 -6.01
CA TRP A 19 -5.93 0.16 -4.75
C TRP A 19 -6.05 -0.80 -3.57
N ALA A 20 -6.81 -1.89 -3.71
CA ALA A 20 -6.95 -2.90 -2.66
C ALA A 20 -5.61 -3.62 -2.37
N ALA A 21 -4.91 -4.05 -3.40
CA ALA A 21 -3.60 -4.72 -3.26
C ALA A 21 -2.53 -3.79 -2.67
N THR A 22 -2.61 -2.49 -2.98
CA THR A 22 -1.70 -1.49 -2.39
C THR A 22 -1.99 -1.29 -0.91
N ASP A 23 -3.27 -1.24 -0.52
CA ASP A 23 -3.66 -1.08 0.88
C ASP A 23 -3.22 -2.25 1.76
N GLU A 24 -3.37 -3.48 1.26
CA GLU A 24 -2.90 -4.70 1.92
C GLU A 24 -1.37 -4.68 2.11
N LYS A 25 -0.63 -4.30 1.07
CA LYS A 25 0.83 -4.22 1.14
C LYS A 25 1.32 -3.19 2.15
N PHE A 26 0.57 -2.12 2.40
CA PHE A 26 0.94 -1.15 3.44
C PHE A 26 0.89 -1.73 4.87
N GLN A 27 0.16 -2.82 5.09
CA GLN A 27 0.16 -3.53 6.37
C GLN A 27 1.42 -4.41 6.54
N ALA A 28 1.96 -4.95 5.45
CA ALA A 28 3.10 -5.89 5.48
C ALA A 28 4.02 -5.69 4.28
N TRP A 29 4.72 -4.55 4.23
CA TRP A 29 5.53 -4.20 3.07
C TRP A 29 6.79 -5.07 3.02
N PRO A 30 7.06 -5.77 1.90
CA PRO A 30 8.19 -6.67 1.79
C PRO A 30 9.51 -5.88 1.83
N ARG A 31 10.52 -6.45 2.49
CA ARG A 31 11.88 -5.91 2.55
C ARG A 31 12.87 -6.91 2.00
N THR A 32 13.90 -6.41 1.32
CA THR A 32 14.95 -7.25 0.70
C THR A 32 15.74 -8.07 1.73
N ALA A 33 15.90 -7.55 2.95
CA ALA A 33 16.54 -8.27 4.05
C ALA A 33 15.77 -8.03 5.35
N GLY A 34 14.88 -8.98 5.70
CA GLY A 34 14.18 -9.02 6.98
C GLY A 34 12.66 -9.21 6.87
N PRO A 35 11.97 -9.31 8.03
CA PRO A 35 10.52 -9.45 8.06
C PRO A 35 9.81 -8.25 7.42
N PRO A 36 8.61 -8.46 6.84
CA PRO A 36 7.79 -7.37 6.31
C PRO A 36 7.51 -6.30 7.37
N VAL A 37 7.41 -5.05 6.92
CA VAL A 37 7.23 -3.89 7.81
C VAL A 37 5.98 -3.12 7.43
N VAL A 38 5.24 -2.73 8.45
CA VAL A 38 4.13 -1.79 8.37
C VAL A 38 4.60 -0.45 7.82
N MET A 39 3.86 0.10 6.86
CA MET A 39 4.07 1.46 6.37
C MET A 39 3.15 2.46 7.08
N ASN A 40 3.70 3.63 7.38
CA ASN A 40 3.01 4.76 8.02
C ASN A 40 2.32 4.41 9.36
N PRO A 41 3.02 3.80 10.33
CA PRO A 41 2.41 3.27 11.56
C PRO A 41 1.72 4.32 12.44
N ILE A 42 2.13 5.60 12.38
CA ILE A 42 1.52 6.68 13.17
C ILE A 42 0.22 7.16 12.50
N SER A 43 0.30 7.59 11.23
CA SER A 43 -0.87 8.11 10.51
C SER A 43 -1.93 7.04 10.24
N ARG A 44 -1.53 5.77 10.07
CA ARG A 44 -2.44 4.64 9.86
C ARG A 44 -2.75 3.86 11.13
N GLN A 45 -2.12 4.23 12.26
CA GLN A 45 -2.29 3.57 13.55
C GLN A 45 -2.18 2.04 13.50
N ASN A 46 -1.29 1.50 12.64
CA ASN A 46 -1.10 0.05 12.45
C ASN A 46 0.26 -0.45 13.00
N PHE A 47 0.76 0.16 14.07
CA PHE A 47 2.05 -0.20 14.66
C PHE A 47 2.08 -1.64 15.22
N ILE A 48 3.22 -2.30 15.05
CA ILE A 48 3.48 -3.63 15.62
C ILE A 48 3.92 -3.46 17.08
N VAL A 49 3.11 -3.92 18.03
CA VAL A 49 3.48 -3.97 19.46
C VAL A 49 4.36 -5.18 19.71
N LYS A 50 5.64 -4.95 20.05
CA LYS A 50 6.53 -6.02 20.51
C LYS A 50 6.29 -6.24 22.00
N THR A 51 5.83 -7.43 22.38
CA THR A 51 5.78 -7.84 23.78
C THR A 51 7.21 -8.00 24.30
N ARG A 52 7.58 -7.28 25.36
CA ARG A 52 8.82 -7.57 26.10
C ARG A 52 8.58 -8.82 26.95
N PRO A 53 9.45 -9.85 26.91
CA PRO A 53 9.45 -10.85 27.97
C PRO A 53 9.94 -10.18 29.26
N GLU A 54 9.27 -10.49 30.38
CA GLU A 54 9.69 -10.07 31.73
C GLU A 54 11.07 -10.61 32.12
#